data_AF-A0A849WMN9-F1
#
_entry.id   AF-A0A849WMN9-F1
#
_cell.length_a   1.000
_cell.length_b   1.000
_cell.length_c   1.000
_cell.angle_alpha   90.00
_cell.angle_beta   90.00
_cell.angle_gamma   90.00
#
_symmetry.space_group_name_H-M   'P 1'
#
loop_
_entity.id
_entity.type
_entity.pdbx_description
1 polymer ?
#
loop_
_entity_poly.entity_id
_entity_poly.type
_entity_poly.pdbx_seq_one_letter_code
_entity_poly.pdbx_strand_id
1 'polypeptide(L)'
;MGRYIKKNEKAFYILAPRIVRKEQEEENQENPETRCEKHICVGFFPIPVFAVEQTQGAKLEYKKIELPDFPLIENAKAWGIDVKGIAFQGKFFGYYQSGEKEKIRLDSPSEKVFFHELSHSVHAKIIGKLDPGQNPKQEIVAELAAQVLAQLVGTEMESSIGNSYEYIQKYATLAKKDVGVACLSVVADVEKILKLILDQRS
;
A
#
# COMPACT_ATOMS: atom_id res chain seq x y z
N MET A 1 22.76 -2.35 16.49
CA MET A 1 23.96 -3.19 16.71
C MET A 1 23.62 -4.23 17.76
N GLY A 2 23.83 -5.53 17.50
CA GLY A 2 23.50 -6.59 18.47
C GLY A 2 23.02 -7.93 17.91
N ARG A 3 22.98 -8.09 16.58
CA ARG A 3 22.69 -9.38 15.91
C ARG A 3 23.86 -9.80 15.04
N TYR A 4 24.01 -11.11 14.90
CA TYR A 4 25.04 -11.77 14.12
C TYR A 4 24.41 -12.90 13.31
N ILE A 5 24.98 -13.19 12.15
CA ILE A 5 24.48 -14.21 11.23
C ILE A 5 24.74 -15.59 11.86
N LYS A 6 23.78 -16.51 11.75
CA LYS A 6 23.98 -17.90 12.19
C LYS A 6 25.04 -18.57 11.30
N LYS A 7 25.79 -19.51 11.87
CA LYS A 7 26.86 -20.19 11.14
C LYS A 7 26.30 -20.91 9.91
N ASN A 8 26.97 -20.78 8.76
CA ASN A 8 26.64 -21.41 7.47
C ASN A 8 25.37 -20.89 6.76
N GLU A 9 24.79 -19.77 7.16
CA GLU A 9 23.67 -19.15 6.44
C GLU A 9 24.11 -18.48 5.13
N LYS A 10 23.25 -18.55 4.11
CA LYS A 10 23.51 -17.97 2.78
C LYS A 10 22.88 -16.58 2.65
N ALA A 11 23.63 -15.64 2.11
CA ALA A 11 23.16 -14.30 1.80
C ALA A 11 22.30 -14.28 0.53
N PHE A 12 21.32 -13.38 0.48
CA PHE A 12 20.74 -12.87 -0.75
C PHE A 12 21.43 -11.55 -1.09
N TYR A 13 21.65 -11.24 -2.37
CA TYR A 13 22.37 -10.03 -2.78
C TYR A 13 21.41 -9.00 -3.39
N ILE A 14 21.40 -7.80 -2.82
CA ILE A 14 20.70 -6.63 -3.39
C ILE A 14 21.70 -5.70 -4.05
N LEU A 15 21.29 -4.93 -5.05
CA LEU A 15 22.15 -3.92 -5.68
C LEU A 15 22.00 -2.58 -4.95
N ALA A 16 23.12 -2.00 -4.52
CA ALA A 16 23.16 -0.66 -3.95
C ALA A 16 23.92 0.30 -4.86
N PRO A 17 23.45 1.56 -5.00
CA PRO A 17 24.11 2.55 -5.84
C PRO A 17 25.46 2.95 -5.23
N ARG A 18 26.49 3.05 -6.08
CA ARG A 18 27.77 3.66 -5.77
C ARG A 18 27.67 5.15 -6.08
N ILE A 19 27.54 5.95 -5.04
CA ILE A 19 27.40 7.41 -5.16
C ILE A 19 28.77 8.06 -4.89
N VAL A 20 29.22 8.90 -5.81
CA VAL A 20 30.42 9.74 -5.65
C VAL A 20 30.03 11.20 -5.55
N ARG A 21 30.78 11.97 -4.78
CA ARG A 21 30.67 13.42 -4.75
C ARG A 21 31.57 14.00 -5.84
N LYS A 22 31.03 14.92 -6.64
CA LYS A 22 31.80 15.66 -7.64
C LYS A 22 31.50 17.14 -7.48
N GLU A 23 32.56 17.93 -7.38
CA GLU A 23 32.48 19.38 -7.47
C GLU A 23 32.42 19.78 -8.94
N GLN A 24 31.49 20.67 -9.29
CA GLN A 24 31.36 21.21 -10.63
C GLN A 24 31.26 22.72 -10.52
N GLU A 25 32.05 23.43 -11.31
CA GLU A 25 31.92 24.87 -11.50
C GLU A 25 30.72 25.12 -12.41
N GLU A 26 29.72 25.84 -11.91
CA GLU A 26 28.63 26.35 -12.75
C GLU A 26 29.00 27.78 -13.16
N GLU A 27 29.23 28.01 -14.46
CA GLU A 27 29.32 29.36 -15.02
C GLU A 27 27.92 30.00 -14.93
N ASN A 28 27.66 30.75 -13.87
CA ASN A 28 26.49 31.59 -13.74
C ASN A 28 26.81 32.98 -14.29
N GLN A 29 26.02 33.47 -15.25
CA GLN A 29 26.21 34.79 -15.88
C GLN A 29 26.09 35.98 -14.90
N GLU A 30 25.56 35.76 -13.69
CA GLU A 30 25.41 36.79 -12.65
C GLU A 30 26.41 36.67 -11.49
N ASN A 31 27.11 35.54 -11.31
CA ASN A 31 28.12 35.40 -10.25
C ASN A 31 29.10 34.24 -10.54
N PRO A 32 30.37 34.50 -10.94
CA PRO A 32 31.28 33.51 -11.49
C PRO A 32 31.88 32.49 -10.49
N GLU A 33 31.47 32.47 -9.22
CA GLU A 33 32.05 31.56 -8.20
C GLU A 33 30.98 30.83 -7.36
N THR A 34 29.96 30.24 -7.99
CA THR A 34 29.05 29.33 -7.27
C THR A 34 29.53 27.88 -7.44
N ARG A 35 30.14 27.30 -6.39
CA ARG A 35 30.47 25.87 -6.34
C ARG A 35 29.24 25.06 -5.93
N CYS A 36 28.78 24.16 -6.81
CA CYS A 36 27.68 23.25 -6.51
C CYS A 36 28.23 21.82 -6.30
N GLU A 37 28.00 21.26 -5.11
CA GLU A 37 28.30 19.84 -4.84
C GLU A 37 27.19 18.96 -5.44
N LYS A 38 27.53 18.04 -6.35
CA LYS A 38 26.57 17.07 -6.91
C LYS A 38 26.97 15.64 -6.54
N HIS A 39 25.97 14.86 -6.12
CA HIS A 39 26.09 13.41 -5.91
C HIS A 39 25.73 12.70 -7.21
N ILE A 40 26.70 11.96 -7.76
CA ILE A 40 26.52 11.22 -9.03
C ILE A 40 26.55 9.73 -8.71
N CYS A 41 25.53 8.99 -9.19
CA CYS A 41 25.56 7.53 -9.17
C CYS A 41 26.45 7.02 -10.31
N VAL A 42 27.56 6.36 -9.97
CA VAL A 42 28.56 5.86 -10.95
C VAL A 42 28.46 4.35 -11.20
N GLY A 43 27.47 3.68 -10.61
CA GLY A 43 27.25 2.25 -10.80
C GLY A 43 26.52 1.63 -9.62
N PHE A 44 26.42 0.30 -9.60
CA PHE A 44 25.80 -0.47 -8.53
C PHE A 44 26.73 -1.60 -8.09
N PHE A 45 26.68 -1.97 -6.81
CA PHE A 45 27.43 -3.10 -6.28
C PHE A 45 26.53 -4.01 -5.44
N PRO A 46 26.80 -5.32 -5.40
CA PRO A 46 26.01 -6.27 -4.64
C PRO A 46 26.29 -6.14 -3.13
N ILE A 47 25.24 -6.00 -2.34
CA ILE A 47 25.26 -6.02 -0.87
C ILE A 47 24.60 -7.30 -0.38
N PRO A 48 25.29 -8.12 0.44
CA PRO A 48 24.68 -9.30 1.06
C PRO A 48 23.70 -8.87 2.16
N VAL A 49 22.47 -9.35 2.07
CA VAL A 49 21.42 -9.24 3.08
C VAL A 49 21.01 -10.63 3.56
N PHE A 50 20.63 -10.72 4.83
CA PHE A 50 20.22 -11.96 5.49
C PHE A 50 18.83 -11.77 6.07
N ALA A 51 17.98 -12.79 5.93
CA ALA A 51 16.66 -12.78 6.54
C ALA A 51 16.80 -12.75 8.07
N VAL A 52 15.77 -12.25 8.76
CA VAL A 52 15.82 -12.09 10.23
C VAL A 52 16.00 -13.44 10.92
N GLU A 53 15.43 -14.49 10.35
CA GLU A 53 15.48 -15.88 10.77
C GLU A 53 16.89 -16.47 10.68
N GLN A 54 17.73 -15.94 9.77
CA GLN A 54 19.13 -16.33 9.56
C GLN A 54 20.09 -15.61 10.51
N THR A 55 19.57 -14.70 11.34
CA THR A 55 20.36 -13.98 12.33
C THR A 55 19.97 -14.40 13.75
N GLN A 56 20.87 -14.23 14.69
CA GLN A 56 20.70 -14.49 16.12
C GLN A 56 21.30 -13.32 16.93
N GLY A 57 21.01 -13.26 18.23
CA GLY A 57 21.37 -12.13 19.09
C GLY A 57 20.14 -11.30 19.50
N ALA A 58 20.34 -10.02 19.79
CA ALA A 58 19.31 -9.13 20.32
C ALA A 58 18.02 -9.20 19.49
N LYS A 59 16.86 -9.31 20.15
CA LYS A 59 15.56 -9.37 19.47
C LYS A 59 15.42 -8.11 18.61
N LEU A 60 15.24 -8.28 17.30
CA LEU A 60 14.86 -7.15 16.46
C LEU A 60 13.43 -6.79 16.82
N GLU A 61 13.21 -5.54 17.19
CA GLU A 61 11.87 -4.96 17.27
C GLU A 61 11.36 -4.67 15.85
N TYR A 62 11.15 -5.72 15.07
CA TYR A 62 10.29 -5.62 13.89
C TYR A 62 8.88 -5.97 14.38
N LYS A 63 8.06 -4.94 14.60
CA LYS A 63 6.68 -5.16 15.05
C LYS A 63 5.88 -5.58 13.83
N LYS A 64 5.72 -6.90 13.63
CA LYS A 64 4.65 -7.39 12.76
C LYS A 64 3.35 -6.88 13.36
N ILE A 65 2.55 -6.20 12.56
CA ILE A 65 1.26 -5.70 13.05
C ILE A 65 0.36 -6.91 13.23
N GLU A 66 -0.07 -7.12 14.47
CA GLU A 66 -1.19 -7.99 14.76
C GLU A 66 -2.45 -7.25 14.31
N LEU A 67 -3.20 -7.86 13.41
CA LEU A 67 -4.43 -7.27 12.93
C LEU A 67 -5.49 -7.43 14.01
N PRO A 68 -6.21 -6.34 14.35
CA PRO A 68 -7.46 -6.44 15.11
C PRO A 68 -8.45 -7.40 14.45
N ASP A 69 -9.46 -7.81 15.21
CA ASP A 69 -10.57 -8.59 14.68
C ASP A 69 -11.50 -7.66 13.89
N PHE A 70 -11.19 -7.49 12.60
CA PHE A 70 -11.94 -6.60 11.72
C PHE A 70 -13.30 -7.20 11.35
N PRO A 71 -14.37 -6.38 11.31
CA PRO A 71 -15.61 -6.78 10.65
C PRO A 71 -15.32 -7.31 9.24
N LEU A 72 -16.01 -8.37 8.81
CA LEU A 72 -15.88 -8.98 7.47
C LEU A 72 -14.54 -9.69 7.19
N ILE A 73 -13.61 -9.79 8.14
CA ILE A 73 -12.36 -10.54 7.92
C ILE A 73 -12.60 -12.02 7.66
N GLU A 74 -13.59 -12.61 8.34
CA GLU A 74 -13.99 -14.00 8.13
C GLU A 74 -14.66 -14.19 6.77
N ASN A 75 -15.44 -13.22 6.28
CA ASN A 75 -16.02 -13.26 4.93
C ASN A 75 -14.91 -13.28 3.87
N ALA A 76 -13.88 -12.44 4.03
CA ALA A 76 -12.72 -12.43 3.14
C ALA A 76 -11.99 -13.78 3.14
N LYS A 77 -11.77 -14.37 4.33
CA LYS A 77 -11.16 -15.71 4.46
C LYS A 77 -12.03 -16.80 3.81
N ALA A 78 -13.35 -16.74 3.98
CA ALA A 78 -14.31 -17.67 3.37
C ALA A 78 -14.28 -17.61 1.83
N TRP A 79 -13.97 -16.44 1.25
CA TRP A 79 -13.73 -16.28 -0.19
C TRP A 79 -12.35 -16.76 -0.65
N GLY A 80 -11.55 -17.35 0.23
CA GLY A 80 -10.21 -17.83 -0.06
C GLY A 80 -9.13 -16.74 -0.09
N ILE A 81 -9.43 -15.54 0.43
CA ILE A 81 -8.47 -14.43 0.48
C ILE A 81 -7.60 -14.58 1.73
N ASP A 82 -6.28 -14.70 1.53
CA ASP A 82 -5.32 -14.76 2.63
C ASP A 82 -5.05 -13.35 3.16
N VAL A 83 -5.64 -12.97 4.30
CA VAL A 83 -5.49 -11.66 4.95
C VAL A 83 -4.42 -11.73 6.05
N LYS A 84 -3.37 -10.90 5.97
CA LYS A 84 -2.26 -10.88 6.95
C LYS A 84 -1.68 -9.50 7.21
N GLY A 85 -1.35 -9.23 8.47
CA GLY A 85 -0.53 -8.10 8.86
C GLY A 85 0.94 -8.28 8.46
N ILE A 86 1.56 -7.23 7.94
CA ILE A 86 2.99 -7.16 7.60
C ILE A 86 3.64 -6.00 8.35
N ALA A 87 4.97 -5.97 8.39
CA ALA A 87 5.69 -4.82 8.90
C ALA A 87 5.61 -3.66 7.90
N PHE A 88 5.45 -2.44 8.39
CA PHE A 88 5.41 -1.23 7.55
C PHE A 88 6.67 -1.12 6.68
N GLN A 89 6.47 -1.06 5.35
CA GLN A 89 7.56 -0.99 4.37
C GLN A 89 7.75 0.41 3.76
N GLY A 90 7.04 1.42 4.27
CA GLY A 90 7.25 2.82 3.89
C GLY A 90 6.57 3.26 2.59
N LYS A 91 5.65 2.47 2.02
CA LYS A 91 5.08 2.74 0.69
C LYS A 91 3.56 2.79 0.59
N PHE A 92 2.84 1.97 1.34
CA PHE A 92 1.38 1.81 1.24
C PHE A 92 0.85 1.28 2.56
N PHE A 93 -0.38 1.63 2.95
CA PHE A 93 -0.95 1.13 4.21
C PHE A 93 -1.49 -0.31 4.11
N GLY A 94 -1.75 -0.75 2.88
CA GLY A 94 -2.22 -2.07 2.54
C GLY A 94 -2.09 -2.31 1.04
N TYR A 95 -2.29 -3.56 0.61
CA TYR A 95 -2.54 -3.87 -0.79
C TYR A 95 -3.32 -5.18 -0.94
N TYR A 96 -4.14 -5.21 -1.98
CA TYR A 96 -4.73 -6.40 -2.56
C TYR A 96 -3.89 -6.90 -3.74
N GLN A 97 -3.68 -8.22 -3.80
CA GLN A 97 -3.06 -8.89 -4.93
C GLN A 97 -3.98 -9.97 -5.47
N SER A 98 -4.35 -9.84 -6.75
CA SER A 98 -5.05 -10.87 -7.52
C SER A 98 -4.09 -11.93 -8.07
N GLY A 99 -4.61 -13.14 -8.34
CA GLY A 99 -3.85 -14.26 -8.90
C GLY A 99 -4.41 -15.62 -8.48
N GLU A 100 -3.64 -16.70 -8.63
CA GLU A 100 -4.04 -18.05 -8.20
C GLU A 100 -4.37 -18.14 -6.70
N LYS A 101 -3.74 -17.28 -5.88
CA LYS A 101 -4.02 -17.13 -4.45
C LYS A 101 -4.18 -15.65 -4.14
N GLU A 102 -5.42 -15.22 -3.98
CA GLU A 102 -5.78 -13.86 -3.59
C GLU A 102 -5.25 -13.54 -2.19
N LYS A 103 -4.69 -12.35 -2.02
CA LYS A 103 -4.04 -11.93 -0.78
C LYS A 103 -4.36 -10.49 -0.46
N ILE A 104 -4.60 -10.21 0.81
CA ILE A 104 -4.61 -8.86 1.37
C ILE A 104 -3.47 -8.76 2.38
N ARG A 105 -2.66 -7.71 2.27
CA ARG A 105 -1.60 -7.41 3.23
C ARG A 105 -1.83 -6.02 3.79
N LEU A 106 -1.74 -5.90 5.10
CA LEU A 106 -2.00 -4.66 5.82
C LEU A 106 -0.80 -4.33 6.67
N ASP A 107 -0.35 -3.08 6.59
CA ASP A 107 0.68 -2.55 7.47
C ASP A 107 0.15 -1.40 8.37
N SER A 108 -1.17 -1.34 8.46
CA SER A 108 -1.93 -0.48 9.36
C SER A 108 -2.96 -1.34 10.11
N PRO A 109 -3.20 -1.07 11.40
CA PRO A 109 -4.31 -1.69 12.13
C PRO A 109 -5.67 -1.05 11.79
N SER A 110 -5.75 -0.11 10.84
CA SER A 110 -7.00 0.58 10.49
C SER A 110 -7.95 -0.30 9.70
N GLU A 111 -9.20 -0.39 10.15
CA GLU A 111 -10.25 -1.14 9.47
C GLU A 111 -10.53 -0.60 8.06
N LYS A 112 -10.45 0.71 7.88
CA LYS A 112 -10.71 1.35 6.59
C LYS A 112 -9.72 0.87 5.52
N VAL A 113 -8.44 0.72 5.88
CA VAL A 113 -7.44 0.19 4.96
C VAL A 113 -7.81 -1.24 4.55
N PHE A 114 -8.28 -2.06 5.51
CA PHE A 114 -8.81 -3.38 5.18
C PHE A 114 -10.01 -3.32 4.23
N PHE A 115 -11.00 -2.46 4.49
CA PHE A 115 -12.17 -2.32 3.62
C PHE A 115 -11.81 -1.82 2.21
N HIS A 116 -10.78 -0.98 2.08
CA HIS A 116 -10.25 -0.54 0.79
C HIS A 116 -9.72 -1.71 -0.02
N GLU A 117 -8.83 -2.51 0.57
CA GLU A 117 -8.27 -3.68 -0.11
C GLU A 117 -9.32 -4.77 -0.37
N LEU A 118 -10.28 -4.95 0.54
CA LEU A 118 -11.41 -5.84 0.34
C LEU A 118 -12.26 -5.37 -0.85
N SER A 119 -12.51 -4.07 -0.96
CA SER A 119 -13.27 -3.48 -2.07
C SER A 119 -12.55 -3.68 -3.41
N HIS A 120 -11.22 -3.57 -3.45
CA HIS A 120 -10.45 -3.95 -4.64
C HIS A 120 -10.64 -5.41 -5.01
N SER A 121 -10.59 -6.33 -4.03
CA SER A 121 -10.78 -7.75 -4.29
C SER A 121 -12.15 -8.07 -4.90
N VAL A 122 -13.20 -7.47 -4.36
CA VAL A 122 -14.58 -7.67 -4.83
C VAL A 122 -14.80 -7.00 -6.18
N HIS A 123 -14.26 -5.80 -6.37
CA HIS A 123 -14.33 -5.12 -7.66
C HIS A 123 -13.67 -5.97 -8.75
N ALA A 124 -12.50 -6.57 -8.48
CA ALA A 124 -11.84 -7.49 -9.38
C ALA A 124 -12.73 -8.69 -9.77
N LYS A 125 -13.45 -9.28 -8.80
CA LYS A 125 -14.41 -10.37 -9.05
C LYS A 125 -15.58 -9.92 -9.95
N ILE A 126 -16.08 -8.69 -9.77
CA ILE A 126 -17.21 -8.15 -10.54
C ILE A 126 -16.81 -7.86 -12.00
N ILE A 127 -15.65 -7.24 -12.23
CA ILE A 127 -15.22 -6.80 -13.57
C ILE A 127 -14.27 -7.80 -14.26
N GLY A 128 -13.97 -8.92 -13.61
CA GLY A 128 -13.08 -9.99 -14.09
C GLY A 128 -11.60 -9.75 -13.84
N LYS A 129 -11.12 -8.51 -13.94
CA LYS A 129 -9.74 -8.12 -13.56
C LYS A 129 -9.63 -6.62 -13.34
N LEU A 130 -8.79 -6.21 -12.38
CA LEU A 130 -8.36 -4.83 -12.23
C LEU A 130 -7.29 -4.48 -13.27
N ASP A 131 -7.15 -3.18 -13.53
CA ASP A 131 -6.07 -2.68 -14.37
C ASP A 131 -4.80 -2.61 -13.51
N PRO A 132 -3.61 -2.88 -14.08
CA PRO A 132 -2.38 -2.73 -13.33
C PRO A 132 -2.10 -1.27 -12.98
N GLY A 133 -1.46 -1.05 -11.83
CA GLY A 133 -1.14 0.29 -11.33
C GLY A 133 -2.33 0.98 -10.66
N GLN A 134 -2.17 2.26 -10.33
CA GLN A 134 -3.19 3.03 -9.61
C GLN A 134 -4.19 3.66 -10.59
N ASN A 135 -5.09 2.86 -11.16
CA ASN A 135 -6.15 3.36 -12.04
C ASN A 135 -7.10 4.28 -11.25
N PRO A 136 -7.27 5.56 -11.64
CA PRO A 136 -8.07 6.51 -10.87
C PRO A 136 -9.49 6.05 -10.58
N LYS A 137 -10.17 5.42 -11.55
CA LYS A 137 -11.54 4.91 -11.32
C LYS A 137 -11.54 3.81 -10.27
N GLN A 138 -10.60 2.88 -10.33
CA GLN A 138 -10.53 1.73 -9.42
C GLN A 138 -10.23 2.16 -7.99
N GLU A 139 -9.34 3.13 -7.82
CA GLU A 139 -9.01 3.73 -6.52
C GLU A 139 -10.22 4.49 -5.93
N ILE A 140 -10.93 5.28 -6.74
CA ILE A 140 -12.13 6.00 -6.29
C ILE A 140 -13.25 5.02 -5.90
N VAL A 141 -13.46 3.94 -6.67
CA VAL A 141 -14.42 2.88 -6.33
C VAL A 141 -14.06 2.25 -4.97
N ALA A 142 -12.81 1.86 -4.79
CA ALA A 142 -12.35 1.19 -3.57
C ALA A 142 -12.46 2.11 -2.34
N GLU A 143 -11.99 3.35 -2.45
CA GLU A 143 -12.00 4.31 -1.34
C GLU A 143 -13.42 4.68 -0.93
N LEU A 144 -14.31 4.92 -1.91
CA LEU A 144 -15.71 5.24 -1.62
C LEU A 144 -16.46 4.05 -1.02
N ALA A 145 -16.25 2.83 -1.55
CA ALA A 145 -16.84 1.62 -0.98
C ALA A 145 -16.33 1.36 0.44
N ALA A 146 -15.03 1.55 0.70
CA ALA A 146 -14.43 1.42 2.02
C ALA A 146 -15.04 2.40 3.02
N GLN A 147 -15.24 3.65 2.61
CA GLN A 147 -15.89 4.66 3.44
C GLN A 147 -17.33 4.29 3.79
N VAL A 148 -18.09 3.75 2.83
CA VAL A 148 -19.47 3.31 3.08
C VAL A 148 -19.49 2.08 4.00
N LEU A 149 -18.61 1.11 3.79
CA LEU A 149 -18.48 -0.06 4.68
C LEU A 149 -18.11 0.35 6.09
N ALA A 150 -17.17 1.30 6.26
CA ALA A 150 -16.81 1.83 7.56
C ALA A 150 -18.01 2.46 8.29
N GLN A 151 -18.92 3.11 7.56
CA GLN A 151 -20.16 3.65 8.15
C GLN A 151 -21.22 2.58 8.46
N LEU A 152 -21.29 1.51 7.67
CA LEU A 152 -22.33 0.49 7.81
C LEU A 152 -21.98 -0.61 8.83
N VAL A 153 -20.71 -1.03 8.85
CA VAL A 153 -20.24 -2.18 9.65
C VAL A 153 -18.95 -1.90 10.40
N GLY A 154 -18.29 -0.77 10.14
CA GLY A 154 -17.06 -0.40 10.82
C GLY A 154 -17.29 -0.09 12.30
N THR A 155 -16.27 -0.36 13.10
CA THR A 155 -16.25 -0.04 14.53
C THR A 155 -15.48 1.25 14.82
N GLU A 156 -14.69 1.74 13.84
CA GLU A 156 -13.93 2.99 13.89
C GLU A 156 -14.63 4.13 13.12
N MET A 157 -15.68 4.76 13.69
CA MET A 157 -16.51 5.72 12.93
C MET A 157 -15.95 7.16 12.77
N GLU A 158 -15.04 7.65 13.62
CA GLU A 158 -14.89 9.11 13.80
C GLU A 158 -13.71 9.84 13.11
N SER A 159 -12.80 9.21 12.35
CA SER A 159 -11.57 9.91 11.94
C SER A 159 -11.14 9.83 10.46
N SER A 160 -11.95 9.25 9.57
CA SER A 160 -11.46 8.89 8.23
C SER A 160 -12.07 9.65 7.04
N ILE A 161 -13.16 10.41 7.25
CA ILE A 161 -13.89 11.11 6.17
C ILE A 161 -13.00 12.13 5.44
N GLY A 162 -12.24 12.94 6.18
CA GLY A 162 -11.31 13.93 5.60
C GLY A 162 -10.25 13.26 4.72
N ASN A 163 -9.66 12.18 5.22
CA ASN A 163 -8.67 11.40 4.47
C ASN A 163 -9.27 10.77 3.20
N SER A 164 -10.52 10.29 3.26
CA SER A 164 -11.22 9.75 2.07
C SER A 164 -11.46 10.82 1.02
N TYR A 165 -11.90 12.00 1.46
CA TYR A 165 -12.13 13.13 0.56
C TYR A 165 -10.82 13.54 -0.16
N GLU A 166 -9.73 13.70 0.58
CA GLU A 166 -8.42 14.03 0.00
C GLU A 166 -7.91 12.94 -0.95
N TYR A 167 -8.10 11.67 -0.60
CA TYR A 167 -7.70 10.55 -1.44
C TYR A 167 -8.49 10.53 -2.75
N ILE A 168 -9.82 10.63 -2.69
CA ILE A 168 -10.68 10.72 -3.87
C ILE A 168 -10.35 11.96 -4.69
N GLN A 169 -10.10 13.12 -4.05
CA GLN A 169 -9.78 14.37 -4.73
C GLN A 169 -8.52 14.25 -5.58
N LYS A 170 -7.48 13.59 -5.07
CA LYS A 170 -6.24 13.31 -5.81
C LYS A 170 -6.54 12.55 -7.11
N TYR A 171 -7.32 11.47 -7.04
CA TYR A 171 -7.65 10.66 -8.23
C TYR A 171 -8.68 11.32 -9.14
N ALA A 172 -9.62 12.09 -8.60
CA ALA A 172 -10.58 12.87 -9.37
C ALA A 172 -9.86 13.91 -10.23
N THR A 173 -8.82 14.56 -9.68
CA THR A 173 -7.97 15.51 -10.40
C THR A 173 -7.21 14.83 -11.55
N LEU A 174 -6.65 13.63 -11.31
CA LEU A 174 -6.03 12.84 -12.38
C LEU A 174 -7.03 12.44 -13.47
N ALA A 175 -8.29 12.19 -13.09
CA ALA A 175 -9.39 11.93 -14.00
C ALA A 175 -10.02 13.19 -14.63
N LYS A 176 -9.51 14.40 -14.31
CA LYS A 176 -10.06 15.70 -14.72
C LYS A 176 -11.55 15.87 -14.39
N LYS A 177 -11.96 15.42 -13.21
CA LYS A 177 -13.33 15.52 -12.69
C LYS A 177 -13.35 16.28 -11.37
N ASP A 178 -14.49 16.93 -11.10
CA ASP A 178 -14.85 17.34 -9.76
C ASP A 178 -15.04 16.11 -8.85
N VAL A 179 -14.80 16.27 -7.55
CA VAL A 179 -14.88 15.17 -6.55
C VAL A 179 -16.29 14.58 -6.50
N GLY A 180 -17.33 15.42 -6.45
CA GLY A 180 -18.71 14.97 -6.41
C GLY A 180 -19.10 14.21 -7.67
N VAL A 181 -18.69 14.72 -8.84
CA VAL A 181 -18.90 14.05 -10.14
C VAL A 181 -18.15 12.71 -10.21
N ALA A 182 -16.92 12.65 -9.68
CA ALA A 182 -16.13 11.44 -9.62
C ALA A 182 -16.82 10.36 -8.77
N CYS A 183 -17.28 10.72 -7.57
CA CYS A 183 -18.07 9.85 -6.70
C CYS A 183 -19.34 9.35 -7.39
N LEU A 184 -20.15 10.25 -7.94
CA LEU A 184 -21.39 9.89 -8.64
C LEU A 184 -21.14 8.92 -9.81
N SER A 185 -20.02 9.09 -10.52
CA SER A 185 -19.69 8.23 -11.66
C SER A 185 -19.32 6.78 -11.31
N VAL A 186 -19.12 6.47 -10.02
CA VAL A 186 -18.76 5.13 -9.54
C VAL A 186 -19.80 4.48 -8.64
N VAL A 187 -20.91 5.17 -8.33
CA VAL A 187 -21.94 4.68 -7.37
C VAL A 187 -22.47 3.29 -7.74
N ALA A 188 -22.72 3.03 -9.02
CA ALA A 188 -23.22 1.73 -9.47
C ALA A 188 -22.21 0.58 -9.24
N ASP A 189 -20.90 0.87 -9.32
CA ASP A 189 -19.86 -0.12 -9.05
C ASP A 189 -19.74 -0.34 -7.53
N VAL A 190 -19.80 0.74 -6.74
CA VAL A 190 -19.84 0.68 -5.27
C VAL A 190 -21.04 -0.12 -4.77
N GLU A 191 -22.23 0.10 -5.33
CA GLU A 191 -23.44 -0.65 -4.96
C GLU A 191 -23.28 -2.15 -5.16
N LYS A 192 -22.70 -2.58 -6.29
CA LYS A 192 -22.42 -4.01 -6.55
C LYS A 192 -21.43 -4.60 -5.56
N ILE A 193 -20.39 -3.84 -5.19
CA ILE A 193 -19.41 -4.25 -4.18
C ILE A 193 -20.10 -4.44 -2.84
N LEU A 194 -20.87 -3.45 -2.39
CA LEU A 194 -21.59 -3.51 -1.11
C LEU A 194 -22.57 -4.68 -1.06
N LYS A 195 -23.32 -4.92 -2.15
CA LYS A 195 -24.21 -6.09 -2.26
C LYS A 195 -23.43 -7.39 -2.09
N LEU A 196 -22.34 -7.60 -2.81
CA LEU A 196 -21.60 -8.85 -2.69
C LEU A 196 -21.00 -9.06 -1.29
N ILE A 197 -20.58 -7.97 -0.63
CA ILE A 197 -20.00 -8.02 0.72
C ILE A 197 -21.07 -8.29 1.79
N LEU A 198 -22.19 -7.57 1.74
CA LEU A 198 -23.18 -7.53 2.84
C LEU A 198 -24.29 -8.59 2.69
N ASP A 199 -24.58 -9.06 1.48
CA ASP A 199 -25.68 -9.99 1.21
C ASP A 199 -25.34 -11.45 1.57
N GLN A 200 -24.17 -11.69 2.19
CA GLN A 200 -23.73 -13.00 2.72
C GLN A 200 -24.38 -13.33 4.08
N ARG A 201 -25.49 -12.68 4.46
CA ARG A 201 -26.30 -13.11 5.61
C ARG A 201 -27.10 -14.35 5.20
N SER A 202 -26.51 -15.53 5.37
CA SER A 202 -27.18 -16.84 5.28
C SER A 202 -26.82 -17.68 6.49
#